data_AF-B4D662-F1
#
_entry.id   AF-B4D662-F1
#
_cell.length_a   1.000
_cell.length_b   1.000
_cell.length_c   1.000
_cell.angle_alpha   90.00
_cell.angle_beta   90.00
_cell.angle_gamma   90.00
#
_symmetry.space_group_name_H-M   'P 1'
#
loop_
_entity.id
_entity.type
_entity.pdbx_description
1 polymer ?
#
loop_
_entity_poly.entity_id
_entity_poly.type
_entity_poly.pdbx_seq_one_letter_code
_entity_poly.pdbx_strand_id
1 'polypeptide(L)'
;MDQKLEGTPKATLQLAGKAVTRSDVTNDWGTRLQWQIKRDGKEIATMVAGLDLTYEHPDTTPGKYEVVLQQFYYVNYKKDKDGKFTESKYINISDPVSYTI
;
A
#
# COMPACT_ATOMS: atom_id res chain seq x y z
N MET A 1 24.26 6.56 8.89
CA MET A 1 23.82 6.99 7.55
C MET A 1 22.39 7.46 7.72
N ASP A 2 22.18 8.75 7.93
CA ASP A 2 20.85 9.34 8.03
C ASP A 2 20.27 9.39 6.62
N GLN A 3 19.40 8.42 6.31
CA GLN A 3 18.64 8.44 5.06
C GLN A 3 17.67 9.61 5.15
N LYS A 4 18.07 10.76 4.58
CA LYS A 4 17.22 11.94 4.47
C LYS A 4 16.11 11.60 3.48
N LEU A 5 14.94 11.25 4.00
CA LEU A 5 13.75 10.98 3.21
C LEU A 5 13.27 12.31 2.60
N GLU A 6 13.68 12.60 1.36
CA GLU A 6 13.27 13.83 0.68
C GLU A 6 11.86 13.66 0.10
N GLY A 7 10.89 14.34 0.73
CA GLY A 7 9.49 14.36 0.27
C GLY A 7 8.66 13.14 0.70
N THR A 8 7.34 13.27 0.58
CA THR A 8 6.39 12.17 0.79
C THR A 8 6.30 11.33 -0.49
N PRO A 9 6.40 9.99 -0.40
CA PRO A 9 6.30 9.12 -1.55
C PRO A 9 4.93 9.21 -2.18
N LYS A 10 4.88 9.16 -3.51
CA LYS A 10 3.64 9.22 -4.26
C LYS A 10 3.67 8.32 -5.48
N ALA A 11 2.54 7.67 -5.74
CA ALA A 11 2.26 6.92 -6.96
C ALA A 11 0.80 7.11 -7.36
N THR A 12 0.50 6.93 -8.64
CA THR A 12 -0.88 6.87 -9.15
C THR A 12 -1.25 5.43 -9.46
N LEU A 13 -2.55 5.13 -9.39
CA LEU A 13 -3.10 3.81 -9.69
C LEU A 13 -4.06 3.90 -10.87
N GLN A 14 -4.04 2.86 -11.71
CA GLN A 14 -4.98 2.65 -12.81
C GLN A 14 -5.68 1.30 -12.63
N LEU A 15 -6.96 1.25 -12.96
CA LEU A 15 -7.78 0.03 -12.89
C LEU A 15 -8.14 -0.47 -14.29
N ALA A 16 -8.01 -1.78 -14.48
CA ALA A 16 -8.54 -2.52 -15.61
C ALA A 16 -9.30 -3.75 -15.09
N GLY A 17 -10.61 -3.60 -14.85
CA GLY A 17 -11.40 -4.61 -14.15
C GLY A 17 -10.91 -4.79 -12.71
N LYS A 18 -10.44 -5.99 -12.37
CA LYS A 18 -9.85 -6.33 -11.06
C LYS A 18 -8.32 -6.17 -10.99
N ALA A 19 -7.68 -5.84 -12.12
CA ALA A 19 -6.25 -5.57 -12.18
C ALA A 19 -5.96 -4.11 -11.85
N VAL A 20 -5.03 -3.88 -10.92
CA VAL A 20 -4.54 -2.57 -10.48
C VAL A 20 -3.10 -2.44 -10.94
N THR A 21 -2.79 -1.37 -11.67
CA THR A 21 -1.41 -1.04 -12.08
C THR A 21 -0.98 0.25 -11.41
N ARG A 22 0.18 0.25 -10.75
CA ARG A 22 0.80 1.48 -10.20
C ARG A 22 1.78 2.11 -11.19
N SER A 23 1.94 3.43 -11.08
CA SER A 23 3.13 4.12 -11.58
C SER A 23 4.37 3.76 -10.76
N ASP A 24 5.54 4.20 -11.23
CA ASP A 24 6.71 4.32 -10.38
C ASP A 24 6.41 5.19 -9.15
N VAL A 25 7.10 4.90 -8.04
CA VAL A 25 6.99 5.67 -6.80
C VAL A 25 7.97 6.84 -6.86
N THR A 26 7.43 8.05 -6.84
CA THR A 26 8.24 9.27 -6.67
C THR A 26 8.61 9.45 -5.21
N ASN A 27 9.78 10.03 -4.92
CA ASN A 27 10.32 10.16 -3.56
C ASN A 27 10.37 8.82 -2.79
N ASP A 28 10.68 7.73 -3.49
CA ASP A 28 10.72 6.40 -2.92
C ASP A 28 11.77 6.32 -1.79
N TRP A 29 11.31 5.91 -0.60
CA TRP A 29 12.14 5.73 0.57
C TRP A 29 12.92 4.40 0.56
N GLY A 30 12.72 3.54 -0.44
CA GLY A 30 13.34 2.22 -0.50
C GLY A 30 12.86 1.26 0.61
N THR A 31 11.76 1.59 1.27
CA THR A 31 11.13 0.74 2.30
C THR A 31 10.02 -0.11 1.70
N ARG A 32 9.48 -1.04 2.50
CA ARG A 32 8.48 -2.02 2.07
C ARG A 32 7.24 -1.34 1.48
N LEU A 33 6.83 -1.80 0.30
CA LEU A 33 5.57 -1.44 -0.33
C LEU A 33 4.54 -2.54 -0.12
N GLN A 34 3.27 -2.16 0.02
CA GLN A 34 2.16 -3.11 0.07
C GLN A 34 0.89 -2.53 -0.56
N TRP A 35 0.05 -3.42 -1.05
CA TRP A 35 -1.34 -3.16 -1.41
C TRP A 35 -2.20 -3.38 -0.17
N GLN A 36 -3.01 -2.39 0.20
CA GLN A 36 -4.12 -2.59 1.14
C GLN A 36 -5.40 -2.76 0.33
N ILE A 37 -6.14 -3.82 0.61
CA ILE A 37 -7.41 -4.14 -0.04
C ILE A 37 -8.51 -4.11 1.01
N LYS A 38 -9.53 -3.29 0.74
CA LYS A 38 -10.77 -3.26 1.50
C LYS A 38 -11.93 -3.77 0.66
N ARG A 39 -12.87 -4.44 1.31
CA ARG A 39 -14.18 -4.77 0.76
C ARG A 39 -15.25 -4.18 1.67
N ASP A 40 -16.16 -3.41 1.10
CA ASP A 40 -17.25 -2.72 1.82
C ASP A 40 -16.74 -1.91 3.03
N GLY A 41 -15.60 -1.23 2.84
CA GLY A 41 -14.94 -0.40 3.86
C GLY A 41 -14.10 -1.16 4.89
N LYS A 42 -14.12 -2.50 4.90
CA LYS A 42 -13.34 -3.33 5.82
C LYS A 42 -12.07 -3.84 5.14
N GLU A 43 -10.91 -3.71 5.79
CA GLU A 43 -9.67 -4.35 5.33
C GLU A 43 -9.84 -5.88 5.33
N ILE A 44 -9.60 -6.48 4.17
CA ILE A 44 -9.69 -7.93 3.97
C ILE A 44 -8.34 -8.56 3.66
N ALA A 45 -7.39 -7.80 3.12
CA ALA A 45 -6.06 -8.29 2.79
C ALA A 45 -5.03 -7.16 2.72
N THR A 46 -3.79 -7.53 3.04
CA THR A 46 -2.60 -6.76 2.69
C THR A 46 -1.65 -7.66 1.92
N MET A 47 -1.09 -7.16 0.83
CA MET A 47 -0.19 -7.93 -0.03
C MET A 47 1.08 -7.14 -0.32
N VAL A 48 2.23 -7.79 -0.30
CA VAL A 48 3.51 -7.15 -0.65
C VAL A 48 3.43 -6.68 -2.10
N ALA A 49 3.72 -5.40 -2.33
CA ALA A 49 3.86 -4.83 -3.66
C ALA A 49 5.33 -4.99 -4.08
N GLY A 50 5.60 -6.07 -4.81
CA GLY A 50 6.93 -6.40 -5.31
C GLY A 50 7.38 -5.50 -6.45
N LEU A 51 8.31 -6.02 -7.26
CA LEU A 51 8.81 -5.33 -8.45
C LEU A 51 7.74 -5.20 -9.54
N ASP A 52 6.79 -6.13 -9.59
CA ASP A 52 5.67 -6.06 -10.52
C ASP A 52 4.79 -4.85 -10.21
N LEU A 53 4.52 -4.06 -11.27
CA LEU A 53 3.68 -2.86 -11.18
C LEU A 53 2.20 -3.20 -11.16
N THR A 54 1.82 -4.39 -11.63
CA THR A 54 0.43 -4.82 -11.73
C THR A 54 0.13 -5.89 -10.69
N TYR A 55 -1.01 -5.73 -10.04
CA TYR A 55 -1.58 -6.65 -9.07
C TYR A 55 -3.02 -6.94 -9.45
N GLU A 56 -3.38 -8.22 -9.52
CA GLU A 56 -4.76 -8.66 -9.69
C GLU A 56 -5.26 -9.32 -8.41
N HIS A 57 -6.37 -8.81 -7.86
CA HIS A 57 -6.97 -9.41 -6.68
C HIS A 57 -7.72 -10.70 -7.03
N PRO A 58 -7.41 -11.84 -6.40
CA PRO A 58 -8.03 -13.11 -6.76
C PRO A 58 -9.44 -13.32 -6.18
N ASP A 59 -9.85 -12.56 -5.14
CA ASP A 59 -11.17 -12.71 -4.53
C ASP A 59 -12.27 -12.24 -5.50
N THR A 60 -13.32 -13.05 -5.64
CA THR A 60 -14.48 -12.77 -6.52
C THR A 60 -15.78 -12.66 -5.74
N THR A 61 -15.72 -12.53 -4.41
CA THR A 61 -16.92 -12.31 -3.60
C THR A 61 -17.54 -10.98 -3.98
N PRO A 62 -18.86 -10.89 -4.18
CA PRO A 62 -19.52 -9.63 -4.49
C PRO A 62 -19.26 -8.55 -3.44
N GLY A 63 -19.13 -7.30 -3.88
CA GLY A 63 -18.92 -6.15 -3.00
C GLY A 63 -18.09 -5.04 -3.64
N LYS A 64 -18.02 -3.89 -2.95
CA LYS A 64 -17.17 -2.78 -3.38
C LYS A 64 -15.75 -2.98 -2.86
N TYR A 65 -14.81 -3.16 -3.77
CA TYR A 65 -13.39 -3.25 -3.46
C TYR A 65 -12.73 -1.88 -3.57
N GLU A 66 -11.82 -1.59 -2.64
CA GLU A 66 -10.97 -0.41 -2.64
C GLU A 66 -9.52 -0.86 -2.47
N VAL A 67 -8.64 -0.43 -3.36
CA VAL A 67 -7.22 -0.76 -3.34
C VAL A 67 -6.41 0.54 -3.24
N VAL A 68 -5.43 0.54 -2.34
CA VAL A 68 -4.49 1.65 -2.17
C VAL A 68 -3.08 1.12 -2.04
N LEU A 69 -2.10 1.84 -2.60
CA LEU A 69 -0.69 1.53 -2.43
C LEU A 69 -0.18 2.20 -1.16
N GLN A 70 0.56 1.45 -0.36
CA GLN A 70 1.16 1.91 0.88
C GLN A 70 2.66 1.71 0.89
N GLN A 71 3.37 2.61 1.56
CA GLN A 71 4.78 2.46 1.86
C GLN A 71 5.03 2.52 3.37
N PHE A 72 5.96 1.71 3.85
CA PHE A 72 6.33 1.69 5.24
C PHE A 72 7.14 2.94 5.61
N TYR A 73 6.56 3.82 6.41
CA TYR A 73 7.25 4.95 7.00
C TYR A 73 8.00 4.49 8.25
N TYR A 74 9.32 4.39 8.13
CA TYR A 74 10.20 4.09 9.27
C TYR A 74 10.56 5.39 10.00
N VAL A 75 10.10 5.51 11.25
CA VAL A 75 10.43 6.64 12.14
C VAL A 75 11.55 6.26 13.08
N ASN A 76 11.40 5.13 13.79
CA ASN A 76 12.40 4.58 14.69
C ASN A 76 12.10 3.10 15.03
N TYR A 77 13.00 2.50 15.82
CA TYR A 77 12.91 1.10 16.25
C TYR A 77 12.08 0.88 17.52
N LYS A 78 11.40 1.89 18.07
CA LYS A 78 10.60 1.69 19.29
C LYS A 78 9.48 0.70 19.01
N LYS A 79 9.40 -0.31 19.86
CA LYS A 79 8.42 -1.39 19.80
C LYS A 79 7.65 -1.50 21.10
N ASP A 80 6.40 -1.92 21.00
CA ASP A 80 5.60 -2.29 22.16
C ASP A 80 6.02 -3.65 22.74
N LYS A 81 5.32 -4.09 23.78
CA LYS A 81 5.57 -5.38 24.44
C LYS A 81 5.34 -6.58 23.51
N ASP A 82 4.57 -6.40 22.45
CA ASP A 82 4.25 -7.41 21.43
C ASP A 82 5.24 -7.36 20.25
N GLY A 83 6.26 -6.49 20.30
CA GLY A 83 7.28 -6.36 19.27
C GLY A 83 6.84 -5.58 18.03
N LYS A 84 5.68 -4.91 18.07
CA LYS A 84 5.18 -4.07 16.97
C LYS A 84 5.75 -2.67 17.08
N PHE A 85 6.09 -2.06 15.94
CA PHE A 85 6.56 -0.68 15.93
C PHE A 85 5.46 0.26 16.45
N THR A 86 5.83 1.16 17.35
CA THR A 86 4.87 2.11 17.95
C THR A 86 4.71 3.39 17.12
N GLU A 87 5.76 3.80 16.41
CA GLU A 87 5.78 5.05 15.63
C GLU A 87 5.90 4.80 14.12
N SER A 88 6.58 3.72 13.71
CA SER A 88 6.72 3.33 12.31
C SER A 88 5.45 2.61 11.82
N LYS A 89 4.96 2.99 10.64
CA LYS A 89 3.67 2.49 10.11
C LYS A 89 3.61 2.54 8.58
N TYR A 90 2.68 1.80 8.00
CA TYR A 90 2.31 1.98 6.60
C TYR A 90 1.50 3.27 6.42
N ILE A 91 1.84 4.05 5.41
CA ILE A 91 1.08 5.23 4.98
C ILE A 91 0.61 5.04 3.54
N ASN A 92 -0.54 5.60 3.20
CA ASN A 92 -1.03 5.61 1.82
C ASN A 92 -0.16 6.55 1.00
N ILE A 93 0.30 6.07 -0.15
CA ILE A 93 1.12 6.84 -1.10
C ILE A 93 0.41 7.02 -2.45
N SER A 94 -0.82 6.53 -2.57
CA SER A 94 -1.69 6.78 -3.72
C SER A 94 -3.09 7.17 -3.24
N ASP A 95 -3.87 7.75 -4.15
CA ASP A 95 -5.33 7.77 -3.99
C ASP A 95 -5.88 6.33 -4.13
N PRO A 96 -6.95 6.00 -3.40
CA PRO A 96 -7.59 4.69 -3.53
C PRO A 96 -8.31 4.60 -4.88
N VAL A 97 -8.24 3.43 -5.49
CA VAL A 97 -9.05 3.08 -6.66
C VAL A 97 -10.07 2.02 -6.27
N SER A 98 -11.25 2.05 -6.89
CA SER A 98 -12.34 1.14 -6.53
C SER A 98 -12.97 0.46 -7.73
N TYR A 99 -13.34 -0.80 -7.55
CA TYR A 99 -14.14 -1.58 -8.50
C TYR A 99 -15.21 -2.37 -7.73
N THR A 100 -16.22 -2.84 -8.44
CA THR A 100 -17.29 -3.67 -7.87
C THR A 100 -17.29 -5.01 -8.59
N ILE A 101 -17.43 -6.07 -7.83
CA ILE A 101 -17.72 -7.43 -8.31
C ILE A 101 -19.16 -7.74 -7.93
#